data_AF-A0A5C6YUB4-F1
#
_entry.id   AF-A0A5C6YUB4-F1
#
_cell.length_a   1.000
_cell.length_b   1.000
_cell.length_c   1.000
_cell.angle_alpha   90.00
_cell.angle_beta   90.00
_cell.angle_gamma   90.00
#
_symmetry.space_group_name_H-M   'P 1'
#
loop_
_entity.id
_entity.type
_entity.pdbx_description
1 polymer ?
#
loop_
_entity_poly.entity_id
_entity_poly.type
_entity_poly.pdbx_seq_one_letter_code
_entity_poly.pdbx_strand_id
1 'polypeptide(L)'
;MGQGRAHPDRHAGDDGRRRGRRQRRGRSADAEWRAAALCAGQHRAGRHLCTADHAGRHRSRLGVRQAGQIVGGQLTLRADGWLDNTGTVYAQEADANGTPSLTVQSNAGVRNAGWLASRGSVDVKAPQLSGEAGSATVAGMTSDGAIVAGAGSLSLTASQSATQLGQLLAGDGMAVQAPTITADGARLASNGAALTITADAFSAQGASIEQYGTGGLALDARALTLTGATLLSNGALSARSAQLMLDGADVQALSISLKADGTLSQQRASLRSAGAATLSADRIDNRDARVAADGGVTLQAGTELRNDRGELNAAAGGIVIQGQADVVNTAGAIAARDGISVEARSLVQEQGGSI
;
A
#
# COMPACT_ATOMS: atom_id res chain seq x y z
N MET A 1 14.02 -13.25 60.45
CA MET A 1 14.60 -13.81 61.69
C MET A 1 13.44 -14.22 62.59
N GLY A 2 13.23 -15.42 63.10
CA GLY A 2 13.72 -16.78 62.87
C GLY A 2 12.51 -17.71 63.17
N GLN A 3 12.35 -18.83 62.46
CA GLN A 3 12.71 -20.19 62.91
C GLN A 3 11.97 -20.62 64.21
N GLY A 4 11.27 -21.75 64.33
CA GLY A 4 11.06 -22.91 63.48
C GLY A 4 10.66 -24.14 64.32
N ARG A 5 10.39 -25.26 63.63
CA ARG A 5 10.39 -26.68 64.10
C ARG A 5 9.18 -27.16 64.93
N ALA A 6 8.73 -28.41 64.89
CA ALA A 6 8.91 -29.58 64.01
C ALA A 6 7.83 -30.64 64.37
N HIS A 7 7.54 -31.53 63.40
CA HIS A 7 6.68 -32.74 63.40
C HIS A 7 7.15 -33.85 64.38
N PRO A 8 6.36 -34.91 64.71
CA PRO A 8 5.96 -36.07 63.84
C PRO A 8 4.47 -36.52 63.95
N ASP A 9 3.81 -37.10 62.92
CA ASP A 9 3.72 -38.53 62.52
C ASP A 9 3.07 -39.44 63.61
N ARG A 10 2.10 -40.36 63.41
CA ARG A 10 1.63 -41.12 62.22
C ARG A 10 0.44 -42.06 62.56
N HIS A 11 -0.32 -42.41 61.50
CA HIS A 11 -1.03 -43.68 61.20
C HIS A 11 -2.24 -44.12 62.05
N ALA A 12 -3.32 -44.73 61.52
CA ALA A 12 -3.76 -45.24 60.21
C ALA A 12 -5.30 -45.40 60.33
N GLY A 13 -6.14 -45.50 59.30
CA GLY A 13 -6.06 -45.62 57.86
C GLY A 13 -7.49 -45.94 57.38
N ASP A 14 -7.84 -45.64 56.14
CA ASP A 14 -8.60 -46.60 55.32
C ASP A 14 -8.58 -46.21 53.85
N ASP A 15 -8.60 -47.26 53.06
CA ASP A 15 -8.22 -47.40 51.68
C ASP A 15 -9.31 -46.95 50.68
N GLY A 16 -8.81 -46.56 49.51
CA GLY A 16 -9.43 -47.01 48.26
C GLY A 16 -10.49 -46.09 47.64
N ARG A 17 -10.09 -45.32 46.62
CA ARG A 17 -10.27 -45.75 45.21
C ARG A 17 -9.73 -44.71 44.23
N ARG A 18 -8.88 -45.22 43.34
CA ARG A 18 -8.38 -44.60 42.11
C ARG A 18 -9.53 -44.18 41.20
N ARG A 19 -9.39 -43.03 40.50
CA ARG A 19 -9.38 -42.92 39.03
C ARG A 19 -9.34 -41.46 38.54
N GLY A 20 -8.27 -41.12 37.81
CA GLY A 20 -8.36 -40.34 36.56
C GLY A 20 -8.41 -38.81 36.63
N ARG A 21 -7.26 -38.15 36.86
CA ARG A 21 -7.04 -36.78 36.37
C ARG A 21 -7.01 -36.80 34.83
N ARG A 22 -8.08 -36.36 34.16
CA ARG A 22 -8.00 -35.90 32.77
C ARG A 22 -7.43 -34.50 32.77
N GLN A 23 -6.19 -34.36 32.28
CA GLN A 23 -5.62 -33.11 31.81
C GLN A 23 -6.61 -32.42 30.88
N ARG A 24 -7.07 -31.22 31.24
CA ARG A 24 -7.59 -30.25 30.28
C ARG A 24 -6.41 -29.79 29.42
N ARG A 25 -6.12 -30.51 28.34
CA ARG A 25 -5.30 -29.99 27.25
C ARG A 25 -6.05 -28.82 26.62
N GLY A 26 -5.32 -27.74 26.39
CA GLY A 26 -5.81 -26.53 25.76
C GLY A 26 -6.56 -26.84 24.47
N ARG A 27 -7.64 -26.08 24.24
CA ARG A 27 -8.25 -25.97 22.92
C ARG A 27 -7.21 -25.33 22.02
N SER A 28 -6.47 -26.13 21.26
CA SER A 28 -5.65 -25.63 20.16
C SER A 28 -6.59 -25.13 19.06
N ALA A 29 -6.15 -24.09 18.36
CA ALA A 29 -6.84 -23.47 17.22
C ALA A 29 -6.98 -24.41 15.99
N ASP A 30 -6.68 -25.70 16.14
CA ASP A 30 -6.64 -26.69 15.07
C ASP A 30 -8.00 -27.32 14.76
N ALA A 31 -9.03 -27.09 15.59
CA ALA A 31 -10.30 -27.82 15.49
C ALA A 31 -11.36 -27.21 14.53
N GLU A 32 -11.16 -25.99 14.00
CA GLU A 32 -12.13 -25.33 13.10
C GLU A 32 -11.89 -25.59 11.59
N TRP A 33 -10.85 -26.33 11.20
CA TRP A 33 -10.31 -26.31 9.82
C TRP A 33 -10.47 -27.60 9.00
N ARG A 34 -11.56 -28.37 9.17
CA ARG A 34 -11.69 -29.70 8.54
C ARG A 34 -11.99 -29.74 7.03
N ALA A 35 -12.02 -28.60 6.34
CA ALA A 35 -12.57 -28.56 4.99
C ALA A 35 -11.83 -27.54 4.10
N ALA A 36 -10.57 -27.84 3.78
CA ALA A 36 -9.77 -27.06 2.83
C ALA A 36 -9.42 -27.93 1.62
N ALA A 37 -9.56 -27.38 0.41
CA ALA A 37 -9.05 -28.00 -0.80
C ALA A 37 -7.56 -27.67 -0.94
N LEU A 38 -6.72 -28.70 -1.04
CA LEU A 38 -5.33 -28.54 -1.49
C LEU A 38 -5.34 -28.53 -3.03
N CYS A 39 -4.81 -27.49 -3.69
CA CYS A 39 -4.35 -27.67 -5.07
C CYS A 39 -2.85 -27.95 -5.07
N ALA A 40 -2.47 -29.14 -4.61
CA ALA A 40 -1.09 -29.61 -4.72
C ALA A 40 -0.92 -30.39 -6.02
N GLY A 41 -0.12 -29.86 -6.95
CA GLY A 41 0.36 -30.63 -8.10
C GLY A 41 1.13 -29.81 -9.14
N GLN A 42 2.29 -30.32 -9.58
CA GLN A 42 2.96 -29.84 -10.79
C GLN A 42 2.11 -30.25 -11.99
N HIS A 43 1.35 -29.31 -12.55
CA HIS A 43 0.54 -29.55 -13.72
C HIS A 43 0.97 -28.57 -14.82
N ARG A 44 1.44 -29.10 -15.94
CA ARG A 44 1.87 -28.33 -17.11
C ARG A 44 0.76 -28.38 -18.16
N ALA A 45 0.41 -27.21 -18.67
CA ALA A 45 -0.53 -26.91 -19.75
C ALA A 45 -2.05 -26.94 -19.43
N GLY A 46 -2.71 -25.79 -19.67
CA GLY A 46 -4.18 -25.65 -19.70
C GLY A 46 -4.76 -24.47 -18.93
N ARG A 47 -6.10 -24.36 -19.00
CA ARG A 47 -6.92 -23.53 -18.10
C ARG A 47 -7.09 -24.30 -16.79
N HIS A 48 -6.71 -23.69 -15.68
CA HIS A 48 -6.84 -24.33 -14.36
C HIS A 48 -7.82 -23.56 -13.49
N LEU A 49 -8.83 -24.29 -13.01
CA LEU A 49 -9.82 -23.80 -12.08
C LEU A 49 -9.67 -24.57 -10.76
N CYS A 50 -9.20 -23.87 -9.73
CA CYS A 50 -9.20 -24.37 -8.36
C CYS A 50 -10.39 -23.76 -7.63
N THR A 51 -11.44 -24.55 -7.40
CA THR A 51 -12.63 -24.11 -6.66
C THR A 51 -12.79 -24.87 -5.35
N ALA A 52 -12.98 -24.12 -4.26
CA ALA A 52 -13.48 -24.64 -3.00
C ALA A 52 -14.85 -24.01 -2.74
N ASP A 53 -15.91 -24.68 -3.21
CA ASP A 53 -17.31 -24.22 -3.14
C ASP A 53 -18.13 -25.10 -2.19
N HIS A 54 -18.88 -24.48 -1.28
CA HIS A 54 -19.67 -25.20 -0.28
C HIS A 54 -21.14 -25.38 -0.71
N ALA A 55 -21.49 -26.59 -1.15
CA ALA A 55 -22.88 -27.01 -1.34
C ALA A 55 -23.48 -27.61 -0.05
N GLY A 56 -23.84 -26.79 0.95
CA GLY A 56 -24.46 -27.31 2.18
C GLY A 56 -24.88 -26.29 3.25
N ARG A 57 -25.84 -26.66 4.12
CA ARG A 57 -26.36 -25.82 5.22
C ARG A 57 -25.48 -25.82 6.50
N HIS A 58 -24.20 -26.20 6.43
CA HIS A 58 -23.32 -26.26 7.60
C HIS A 58 -22.18 -25.23 7.52
N ARG A 59 -22.02 -24.43 8.58
CA ARG A 59 -21.31 -23.13 8.67
C ARG A 59 -19.77 -23.11 8.43
N SER A 60 -19.16 -24.12 7.84
CA SER A 60 -17.72 -24.11 7.54
C SER A 60 -17.48 -23.74 6.08
N ARG A 61 -17.15 -22.47 5.81
CA ARG A 61 -16.71 -22.01 4.48
C ARG A 61 -15.42 -22.74 4.09
N LEU A 62 -15.35 -23.28 2.88
CA LEU A 62 -14.21 -24.08 2.42
C LEU A 62 -13.05 -23.18 1.99
N GLY A 63 -11.86 -23.39 2.53
CA GLY A 63 -10.65 -22.64 2.18
C GLY A 63 -9.81 -23.30 1.08
N VAL A 64 -8.89 -22.53 0.49
CA VAL A 64 -7.87 -23.02 -0.44
C VAL A 64 -6.50 -22.80 0.22
N ARG A 65 -5.64 -23.83 0.21
CA ARG A 65 -4.24 -23.71 0.66
C ARG A 65 -3.30 -24.10 -0.46
N GLN A 66 -2.46 -23.16 -0.87
CA GLN A 66 -1.42 -23.34 -1.88
C GLN A 66 -0.04 -23.16 -1.26
N ALA A 67 0.68 -24.27 -1.09
CA ALA A 67 2.05 -24.27 -0.59
C ALA A 67 3.08 -24.77 -1.62
N GLY A 68 2.60 -25.29 -2.75
CA GLY A 68 3.44 -25.80 -3.84
C GLY A 68 3.55 -24.81 -5.00
N GLN A 69 3.86 -25.34 -6.18
CA GLN A 69 3.92 -24.56 -7.42
C GLN A 69 2.72 -24.89 -8.31
N ILE A 70 1.98 -23.86 -8.73
CA ILE A 70 0.93 -23.93 -9.74
C ILE A 70 1.39 -23.10 -10.94
N VAL A 71 1.41 -23.72 -12.12
CA VAL A 71 1.75 -23.07 -13.38
C VAL A 71 0.67 -23.39 -14.40
N GLY A 72 0.32 -22.43 -15.26
CA GLY A 72 -0.62 -22.66 -16.35
C GLY A 72 -0.76 -21.44 -17.26
N GLY A 73 -1.74 -21.46 -18.16
CA GLY A 73 -2.00 -20.33 -19.05
C GLY A 73 -2.96 -19.32 -18.45
N GLN A 74 -4.22 -19.72 -18.31
CA GLN A 74 -5.22 -19.00 -17.53
C GLN A 74 -5.47 -19.72 -16.20
N LEU A 75 -5.17 -19.04 -15.10
CA LEU A 75 -5.32 -19.57 -13.75
C LEU A 75 -6.46 -18.86 -13.03
N THR A 76 -7.41 -19.61 -12.51
CA THR A 76 -8.48 -19.09 -11.65
C THR A 76 -8.51 -19.85 -10.33
N LEU A 77 -8.29 -19.13 -9.23
CA LEU A 77 -8.42 -19.67 -7.89
C LEU A 77 -9.63 -19.02 -7.23
N ARG A 78 -10.60 -19.83 -6.80
CA ARG A 78 -11.83 -19.38 -6.17
C ARG A 78 -12.09 -20.13 -4.87
N ALA A 79 -12.39 -19.41 -3.79
CA ALA A 79 -12.70 -20.01 -2.50
C ALA A 79 -13.87 -19.30 -1.81
N ASP A 80 -14.74 -20.06 -1.15
CA ASP A 80 -15.74 -19.47 -0.25
C ASP A 80 -15.14 -19.00 1.09
N GLY A 81 -14.12 -19.72 1.55
CA GLY A 81 -13.30 -19.42 2.72
C GLY A 81 -12.01 -18.70 2.36
N TRP A 82 -11.06 -18.69 3.29
CA TRP A 82 -9.75 -18.08 3.08
C TRP A 82 -8.96 -18.79 1.98
N LEU A 83 -8.26 -18.01 1.16
CA LEU A 83 -7.25 -18.50 0.24
C LEU A 83 -5.88 -18.13 0.78
N ASP A 84 -5.11 -19.12 1.22
CA ASP A 84 -3.75 -18.96 1.73
C ASP A 84 -2.76 -19.43 0.65
N ASN A 85 -1.92 -18.52 0.15
CA ASN A 85 -0.80 -18.84 -0.72
C ASN A 85 0.53 -18.64 0.01
N THR A 86 1.27 -19.71 0.24
CA THR A 86 2.65 -19.71 0.74
C THR A 86 3.64 -20.22 -0.31
N GLY A 87 3.15 -20.64 -1.47
CA GLY A 87 3.95 -21.16 -2.59
C GLY A 87 3.97 -20.21 -3.79
N THR A 88 4.04 -20.76 -4.99
CA THR A 88 4.10 -20.00 -6.24
C THR A 88 2.90 -20.32 -7.12
N VAL A 89 2.17 -19.30 -7.54
CA VAL A 89 1.13 -19.39 -8.57
C VAL A 89 1.55 -18.51 -9.74
N TYR A 90 1.78 -19.09 -10.92
CA TYR A 90 2.29 -18.35 -12.08
C TYR A 90 1.56 -18.69 -13.38
N ALA A 91 0.83 -17.71 -13.93
CA ALA A 91 0.18 -17.80 -15.23
C ALA A 91 1.15 -17.39 -16.36
N GLN A 92 1.73 -18.34 -17.08
CA GLN A 92 2.87 -18.10 -17.99
C GLN A 92 2.63 -18.48 -19.47
N GLU A 93 1.59 -19.27 -19.80
CA GLU A 93 1.39 -19.75 -21.17
C GLU A 93 0.25 -19.01 -21.86
N ALA A 94 0.49 -18.41 -23.03
CA ALA A 94 -0.61 -17.94 -23.85
C ALA A 94 -1.38 -19.15 -24.37
N ASP A 95 -2.71 -19.14 -24.23
CA ASP A 95 -3.58 -20.18 -24.76
C ASP A 95 -4.44 -19.62 -25.91
N ALA A 96 -5.31 -20.45 -26.48
CA ALA A 96 -6.24 -20.02 -27.54
C ALA A 96 -7.19 -18.87 -27.11
N ASN A 97 -7.25 -18.56 -25.81
CA ASN A 97 -8.15 -17.57 -25.22
C ASN A 97 -7.45 -16.24 -24.90
N GLY A 98 -6.18 -16.07 -25.29
CA GLY A 98 -5.48 -14.80 -25.27
C GLY A 98 -4.28 -14.75 -24.32
N THR A 99 -4.00 -13.57 -23.79
CA THR A 99 -2.85 -13.34 -22.91
C THR A 99 -3.01 -14.08 -21.56
N PRO A 100 -1.91 -14.56 -20.95
CA PRO A 100 -1.95 -15.23 -19.67
C PRO A 100 -2.61 -14.36 -18.60
N SER A 101 -3.45 -14.96 -17.76
CA SER A 101 -4.12 -14.24 -16.69
C SER A 101 -4.23 -15.07 -15.42
N LEU A 102 -4.10 -14.39 -14.29
CA LEU A 102 -4.31 -14.95 -12.97
C LEU A 102 -5.47 -14.21 -12.31
N THR A 103 -6.53 -14.95 -11.99
CA THR A 103 -7.67 -14.44 -11.22
C THR A 103 -7.74 -15.16 -9.88
N VAL A 104 -7.73 -14.41 -8.79
CA VAL A 104 -7.83 -14.94 -7.43
C VAL A 104 -9.04 -14.30 -6.75
N GLN A 105 -10.03 -15.11 -6.37
CA GLN A 105 -11.24 -14.62 -5.73
C GLN A 105 -11.58 -15.39 -4.46
N SER A 106 -11.86 -14.67 -3.37
CA SER A 106 -12.34 -15.27 -2.13
C SER A 106 -13.52 -14.50 -1.54
N ASN A 107 -14.48 -15.21 -0.95
CA ASN A 107 -15.60 -14.63 -0.20
C ASN A 107 -15.27 -14.34 1.28
N ALA A 108 -14.06 -14.71 1.74
CA ALA A 108 -13.57 -14.40 3.09
C ALA A 108 -12.34 -13.48 3.03
N GLY A 109 -11.29 -13.90 2.34
CA GLY A 109 -10.05 -13.14 2.22
C GLY A 109 -8.95 -13.94 1.52
N VAL A 110 -7.90 -13.23 1.11
CA VAL A 110 -6.70 -13.79 0.48
C VAL A 110 -5.49 -13.41 1.33
N ARG A 111 -4.69 -14.41 1.70
CA ARG A 111 -3.38 -14.23 2.33
C ARG A 111 -2.31 -14.72 1.36
N ASN A 112 -1.35 -13.86 1.08
CA ASN A 112 -0.22 -14.16 0.23
C ASN A 112 1.07 -13.97 1.01
N ALA A 113 1.78 -15.07 1.26
CA ALA A 113 3.13 -15.11 1.80
C ALA A 113 4.15 -15.53 0.73
N GLY A 114 3.67 -15.96 -0.45
CA GLY A 114 4.50 -16.40 -1.57
C GLY A 114 4.34 -15.53 -2.81
N TRP A 115 4.35 -16.17 -3.98
CA TRP A 115 4.32 -15.50 -5.27
C TRP A 115 2.98 -15.72 -5.96
N LEU A 116 2.36 -14.63 -6.40
CA LEU A 116 1.22 -14.62 -7.32
C LEU A 116 1.65 -13.85 -8.57
N ALA A 117 1.80 -14.51 -9.70
CA ALA A 117 2.35 -13.87 -10.89
C ALA A 117 1.60 -14.24 -12.17
N SER A 118 1.72 -13.37 -13.18
CA SER A 118 1.25 -13.61 -14.55
C SER A 118 2.16 -12.94 -15.57
N ARG A 119 2.33 -13.56 -16.75
CA ARG A 119 2.89 -12.91 -17.95
C ARG A 119 1.97 -11.85 -18.54
N GLY A 120 0.67 -11.94 -18.27
CA GLY A 120 -0.30 -10.90 -18.55
C GLY A 120 -0.83 -10.33 -17.24
N SER A 121 -2.16 -10.22 -17.12
CA SER A 121 -2.78 -9.51 -16.01
C SER A 121 -2.99 -10.38 -14.78
N VAL A 122 -3.03 -9.74 -13.62
CA VAL A 122 -3.39 -10.34 -12.33
C VAL A 122 -4.56 -9.57 -11.73
N ASP A 123 -5.64 -10.25 -11.38
CA ASP A 123 -6.79 -9.69 -10.68
C ASP A 123 -7.04 -10.45 -9.37
N VAL A 124 -7.05 -9.74 -8.25
CA VAL A 124 -7.26 -10.31 -6.92
C VAL A 124 -8.42 -9.59 -6.25
N LYS A 125 -9.47 -10.35 -5.92
CA LYS A 125 -10.69 -9.82 -5.30
C LYS A 125 -11.10 -10.60 -4.06
N ALA A 126 -11.11 -9.94 -2.91
CA ALA A 126 -11.66 -10.53 -1.68
C ALA A 126 -11.99 -9.45 -0.65
N PRO A 127 -12.84 -9.72 0.37
CA PRO A 127 -13.10 -8.72 1.40
C PRO A 127 -11.84 -8.21 2.11
N GLN A 128 -10.90 -9.12 2.39
CA GLN A 128 -9.62 -8.80 3.00
C GLN A 128 -8.47 -9.35 2.16
N LEU A 129 -7.47 -8.52 1.87
CA LEU A 129 -6.23 -8.92 1.21
C LEU A 129 -5.06 -8.69 2.16
N SER A 130 -4.17 -9.68 2.29
CA SER A 130 -2.98 -9.60 3.15
C SER A 130 -1.77 -10.17 2.43
N GLY A 131 -0.87 -9.31 1.97
CA GLY A 131 0.47 -9.65 1.47
C GLY A 131 1.51 -9.47 2.57
N GLU A 132 2.26 -10.52 2.89
CA GLU A 132 3.37 -10.47 3.84
C GLU A 132 4.61 -9.81 3.21
N ALA A 133 5.58 -9.38 4.03
CA ALA A 133 6.76 -8.65 3.57
C ALA A 133 7.62 -9.42 2.54
N GLY A 134 7.61 -10.75 2.60
CA GLY A 134 8.30 -11.62 1.63
C GLY A 134 7.48 -11.98 0.38
N SER A 135 6.24 -11.50 0.29
CA SER A 135 5.34 -11.85 -0.80
C SER A 135 5.53 -10.97 -2.04
N ALA A 136 5.20 -11.52 -3.20
CA ALA A 136 5.20 -10.78 -4.46
C ALA A 136 3.90 -11.04 -5.22
N THR A 137 3.27 -9.96 -5.71
CA THR A 137 2.15 -10.01 -6.65
C THR A 137 2.53 -9.26 -7.91
N VAL A 138 2.63 -9.97 -9.03
CA VAL A 138 3.34 -9.49 -10.22
C VAL A 138 2.55 -9.73 -11.50
N ALA A 139 2.23 -8.66 -12.23
CA ALA A 139 1.68 -8.73 -13.60
C ALA A 139 2.74 -8.37 -14.65
N GLY A 140 2.72 -9.02 -15.81
CA GLY A 140 3.68 -8.77 -16.89
C GLY A 140 5.06 -9.42 -16.74
N MET A 141 5.20 -10.42 -15.87
CA MET A 141 6.51 -11.06 -15.59
C MET A 141 6.86 -12.11 -16.63
N THR A 142 8.07 -12.11 -17.18
CA THR A 142 8.57 -13.19 -18.06
C THR A 142 9.00 -14.42 -17.27
N SER A 143 9.34 -15.51 -17.98
CA SER A 143 9.92 -16.72 -17.37
C SER A 143 11.23 -16.46 -16.64
N ASP A 144 11.93 -15.40 -17.01
CA ASP A 144 13.25 -15.05 -16.48
C ASP A 144 13.13 -14.06 -15.30
N GLY A 145 11.90 -13.76 -14.85
CA GLY A 145 11.61 -12.86 -13.74
C GLY A 145 11.63 -11.37 -14.11
N ALA A 146 11.89 -11.02 -15.37
CA ALA A 146 11.85 -9.64 -15.83
C ALA A 146 10.41 -9.15 -15.98
N ILE A 147 10.15 -7.90 -15.62
CA ILE A 147 8.85 -7.25 -15.85
C ILE A 147 8.90 -6.57 -17.21
N VAL A 148 7.98 -6.93 -18.12
CA VAL A 148 7.90 -6.33 -19.45
C VAL A 148 7.08 -5.05 -19.37
N ALA A 149 7.69 -3.91 -19.69
CA ALA A 149 6.97 -2.63 -19.75
C ALA A 149 5.83 -2.69 -20.78
N GLY A 150 4.65 -2.21 -20.38
CA GLY A 150 3.42 -2.25 -21.16
C GLY A 150 2.71 -3.62 -21.20
N ALA A 151 3.21 -4.64 -20.50
CA ALA A 151 2.57 -5.95 -20.45
C ALA A 151 1.88 -6.20 -19.11
N GLY A 152 0.58 -6.51 -19.13
CA GLY A 152 -0.14 -7.02 -17.97
C GLY A 152 -0.43 -5.98 -16.89
N SER A 153 -1.71 -5.81 -16.58
CA SER A 153 -2.15 -4.90 -15.53
C SER A 153 -2.39 -5.67 -14.21
N LEU A 154 -2.16 -5.00 -13.09
CA LEU A 154 -2.42 -5.53 -11.75
C LEU A 154 -3.65 -4.84 -11.13
N SER A 155 -4.65 -5.63 -10.74
CA SER A 155 -5.84 -5.16 -10.03
C SER A 155 -5.97 -5.87 -8.69
N LEU A 156 -6.01 -5.11 -7.59
CA LEU A 156 -6.32 -5.59 -6.25
C LEU A 156 -7.57 -4.86 -5.75
N THR A 157 -8.66 -5.60 -5.55
CA THR A 157 -9.92 -5.04 -5.04
C THR A 157 -10.31 -5.71 -3.74
N ALA A 158 -10.43 -4.91 -2.67
CA ALA A 158 -10.95 -5.38 -1.39
C ALA A 158 -12.15 -4.58 -0.91
N SER A 159 -13.16 -5.26 -0.38
CA SER A 159 -14.35 -4.57 0.14
C SER A 159 -14.22 -4.12 1.60
N GLN A 160 -13.16 -4.53 2.31
CA GLN A 160 -12.91 -4.14 3.70
C GLN A 160 -11.49 -3.59 3.87
N SER A 161 -10.45 -4.37 3.57
CA SER A 161 -9.06 -3.97 3.84
C SER A 161 -8.05 -4.63 2.90
N ALA A 162 -6.96 -3.94 2.58
CA ALA A 162 -5.81 -4.49 1.88
C ALA A 162 -4.51 -4.11 2.60
N THR A 163 -3.84 -5.09 3.20
CA THR A 163 -2.48 -4.95 3.73
C THR A 163 -1.52 -5.57 2.74
N GLN A 164 -0.52 -4.83 2.26
CA GLN A 164 0.40 -5.25 1.20
C GLN A 164 1.80 -4.83 1.60
N LEU A 165 2.50 -5.65 2.39
CA LEU A 165 3.82 -5.31 2.94
C LEU A 165 4.98 -5.77 2.04
N GLY A 166 4.68 -6.55 1.01
CA GLY A 166 5.65 -7.09 0.06
C GLY A 166 5.79 -6.25 -1.20
N GLN A 167 5.87 -6.92 -2.34
CA GLN A 167 6.02 -6.29 -3.65
C GLN A 167 4.75 -6.40 -4.48
N LEU A 168 4.28 -5.27 -5.00
CA LEU A 168 3.27 -5.20 -6.05
C LEU A 168 3.92 -4.64 -7.30
N LEU A 169 3.95 -5.41 -8.38
CA LEU A 169 4.66 -5.05 -9.60
C LEU A 169 3.72 -5.23 -10.81
N ALA A 170 3.69 -4.26 -11.69
CA ALA A 170 2.94 -4.32 -12.95
C ALA A 170 3.81 -3.90 -14.13
N GLY A 171 3.76 -4.67 -15.21
CA GLY A 171 4.35 -4.26 -16.48
C GLY A 171 3.56 -3.16 -17.16
N ASP A 172 2.23 -3.19 -17.09
CA ASP A 172 1.36 -2.09 -17.52
C ASP A 172 0.80 -1.30 -16.32
N GLY A 173 -0.51 -1.07 -16.23
CA GLY A 173 -1.14 -0.31 -15.15
C GLY A 173 -1.34 -1.10 -13.86
N MET A 174 -1.45 -0.37 -12.75
CA MET A 174 -1.76 -0.91 -11.44
C MET A 174 -2.93 -0.15 -10.81
N ALA A 175 -3.90 -0.89 -10.28
CA ALA A 175 -5.03 -0.35 -9.51
C ALA A 175 -5.18 -1.12 -8.19
N VAL A 176 -5.18 -0.41 -7.07
CA VAL A 176 -5.48 -0.99 -5.75
C VAL A 176 -6.62 -0.21 -5.12
N GLN A 177 -7.69 -0.91 -4.78
CA GLN A 177 -8.89 -0.31 -4.20
C GLN A 177 -9.34 -1.06 -2.95
N ALA A 178 -9.43 -0.37 -1.82
CA ALA A 178 -10.03 -0.86 -0.59
C ALA A 178 -10.36 0.29 0.36
N PRO A 179 -11.35 0.17 1.28
CA PRO A 179 -11.60 1.20 2.29
C PRO A 179 -10.34 1.56 3.10
N THR A 180 -9.57 0.56 3.53
CA THR A 180 -8.27 0.79 4.19
C THR A 180 -7.16 0.04 3.46
N ILE A 181 -6.09 0.75 3.10
CA ILE A 181 -4.89 0.18 2.49
C ILE A 181 -3.68 0.47 3.38
N THR A 182 -2.89 -0.56 3.69
CA THR A 182 -1.60 -0.43 4.40
C THR A 182 -0.52 -1.06 3.54
N ALA A 183 0.45 -0.26 3.13
CA ALA A 183 1.60 -0.65 2.31
C ALA A 183 2.91 -0.12 2.91
N ASP A 184 2.99 -0.04 4.24
CA ASP A 184 4.18 0.47 4.94
C ASP A 184 5.41 -0.40 4.64
N GLY A 185 6.51 0.23 4.25
CA GLY A 185 7.75 -0.44 3.83
C GLY A 185 7.63 -1.28 2.54
N ALA A 186 6.49 -1.26 1.87
CA ALA A 186 6.26 -2.03 0.66
C ALA A 186 6.91 -1.40 -0.58
N ARG A 187 6.96 -2.15 -1.67
CA ARG A 187 7.32 -1.62 -2.99
C ARG A 187 6.17 -1.80 -3.97
N LEU A 188 5.66 -0.70 -4.51
CA LEU A 188 4.61 -0.66 -5.52
C LEU A 188 5.22 -0.06 -6.79
N ALA A 189 5.35 -0.84 -7.86
CA ALA A 189 5.92 -0.35 -9.11
C ALA A 189 5.10 -0.72 -10.35
N SER A 190 4.94 0.25 -11.26
CA SER A 190 4.29 0.09 -12.56
C SER A 190 5.20 0.62 -13.66
N ASN A 191 5.15 0.02 -14.87
CA ASN A 191 5.93 0.46 -16.04
C ASN A 191 5.05 0.96 -17.20
N GLY A 192 3.74 1.14 -16.99
CA GLY A 192 2.79 1.40 -18.07
C GLY A 192 1.87 2.58 -17.86
N ALA A 193 0.57 2.36 -18.09
CA ALA A 193 -0.40 3.44 -18.31
C ALA A 193 -0.75 4.28 -17.07
N ALA A 194 -0.80 3.70 -15.87
CA ALA A 194 -1.10 4.41 -14.63
C ALA A 194 -0.84 3.56 -13.38
N LEU A 195 -0.54 4.21 -12.25
CA LEU A 195 -0.57 3.59 -10.92
C LEU A 195 -1.61 4.35 -10.10
N THR A 196 -2.73 3.68 -9.77
CA THR A 196 -3.85 4.29 -9.04
C THR A 196 -4.12 3.57 -7.73
N ILE A 197 -4.19 4.33 -6.64
CA ILE A 197 -4.60 3.84 -5.32
C ILE A 197 -5.85 4.61 -4.91
N THR A 198 -6.91 3.88 -4.55
CA THR A 198 -8.19 4.46 -4.08
C THR A 198 -8.60 3.87 -2.75
N ALA A 199 -8.75 4.71 -1.72
CA ALA A 199 -9.14 4.26 -0.38
C ALA A 199 -9.91 5.31 0.42
N ASP A 200 -10.41 4.96 1.59
CA ASP A 200 -10.75 5.97 2.61
C ASP A 200 -9.50 6.33 3.43
N ALA A 201 -8.66 5.36 3.73
CA ALA A 201 -7.37 5.57 4.40
C ALA A 201 -6.28 4.76 3.72
N PHE A 202 -5.17 5.42 3.36
CA PHE A 202 -4.00 4.79 2.79
C PHE A 202 -2.74 5.20 3.55
N SER A 203 -2.03 4.21 4.09
CA SER A 203 -0.71 4.35 4.72
C SER A 203 0.33 3.63 3.87
N ALA A 204 1.43 4.30 3.55
CA ALA A 204 2.59 3.72 2.88
C ALA A 204 3.88 4.34 3.43
N GLN A 205 4.01 4.32 4.75
CA GLN A 205 5.15 4.91 5.46
C GLN A 205 6.45 4.17 5.09
N GLY A 206 7.48 4.91 4.71
CA GLY A 206 8.76 4.34 4.27
C GLY A 206 8.66 3.42 3.05
N ALA A 207 7.54 3.43 2.33
CA ALA A 207 7.34 2.62 1.13
C ALA A 207 7.99 3.28 -0.10
N SER A 208 8.22 2.48 -1.15
CA SER A 208 8.55 3.00 -2.48
C SER A 208 7.37 2.83 -3.42
N ILE A 209 6.88 3.93 -4.00
CA ILE A 209 5.78 3.97 -4.97
C ILE A 209 6.33 4.57 -6.28
N GLU A 210 6.45 3.72 -7.30
CA GLU A 210 7.24 4.00 -8.50
C GLU A 210 6.38 3.81 -9.77
N GLN A 211 6.05 4.89 -10.45
CA GLN A 211 5.49 4.86 -11.79
C GLN A 211 6.58 5.20 -12.82
N TYR A 212 7.17 4.18 -13.42
CA TYR A 212 8.22 4.32 -14.44
C TYR A 212 7.67 4.60 -15.85
N GLY A 213 6.41 4.27 -16.10
CA GLY A 213 5.72 4.62 -17.34
C GLY A 213 5.45 6.13 -17.44
N THR A 214 5.05 6.58 -18.63
CA THR A 214 4.65 7.98 -18.88
C THR A 214 3.26 8.31 -18.33
N GLY A 215 2.55 7.30 -17.82
CA GLY A 215 1.29 7.41 -17.11
C GLY A 215 1.35 8.22 -15.81
N GLY A 216 0.18 8.47 -15.22
CA GLY A 216 0.08 9.17 -13.94
C GLY A 216 0.23 8.25 -12.73
N LEU A 217 0.78 8.80 -11.65
CA LEU A 217 0.66 8.27 -10.29
C LEU A 217 -0.49 9.01 -9.59
N ALA A 218 -1.59 8.32 -9.31
CA ALA A 218 -2.78 8.89 -8.68
C ALA A 218 -3.06 8.23 -7.32
N LEU A 219 -3.07 9.02 -6.26
CA LEU A 219 -3.41 8.61 -4.90
C LEU A 219 -4.65 9.37 -4.46
N ASP A 220 -5.77 8.66 -4.27
CA ASP A 220 -7.04 9.25 -3.85
C ASP A 220 -7.51 8.56 -2.58
N ALA A 221 -7.41 9.25 -1.44
CA ALA A 221 -7.98 8.76 -0.20
C ALA A 221 -8.37 9.87 0.75
N ARG A 222 -9.39 9.67 1.59
CA ARG A 222 -9.77 10.68 2.61
C ARG A 222 -8.60 10.99 3.56
N ALA A 223 -7.77 10.01 3.90
CA ALA A 223 -6.52 10.20 4.63
C ALA A 223 -5.33 9.52 3.92
N LEU A 224 -4.27 10.28 3.64
CA LEU A 224 -3.03 9.81 3.03
C LEU A 224 -1.87 9.99 4.02
N THR A 225 -1.21 8.90 4.40
CA THR A 225 -0.03 8.90 5.28
C THR A 225 1.17 8.28 4.55
N LEU A 226 2.06 9.14 4.07
CA LEU A 226 3.19 8.83 3.20
C LEU A 226 4.52 9.28 3.82
N THR A 227 4.58 9.31 5.16
CA THR A 227 5.75 9.73 5.92
C THR A 227 6.97 8.90 5.56
N GLY A 228 8.07 9.57 5.19
CA GLY A 228 9.32 8.93 4.79
C GLY A 228 9.25 8.09 3.51
N ALA A 229 8.15 8.17 2.75
CA ALA A 229 7.98 7.40 1.53
C ALA A 229 8.81 7.98 0.38
N THR A 230 9.17 7.14 -0.58
CA THR A 230 9.70 7.57 -1.88
C THR A 230 8.60 7.46 -2.92
N LEU A 231 8.30 8.57 -3.59
CA LEU A 231 7.32 8.66 -4.66
C LEU A 231 8.03 9.09 -5.93
N LEU A 232 8.02 8.24 -6.94
CA LEU A 232 8.61 8.51 -8.24
C LEU A 232 7.55 8.35 -9.32
N SER A 233 7.43 9.34 -10.20
CA SER A 233 6.57 9.29 -11.37
C SER A 233 7.25 9.90 -12.58
N ASN A 234 7.46 9.14 -13.65
CA ASN A 234 7.93 9.71 -14.92
C ASN A 234 6.84 10.56 -15.60
N GLY A 235 5.57 10.39 -15.22
CA GLY A 235 4.45 11.27 -15.59
C GLY A 235 4.01 12.18 -14.44
N ALA A 236 2.74 12.61 -14.48
CA ALA A 236 2.15 13.44 -13.43
C ALA A 236 1.90 12.66 -12.13
N LEU A 237 2.16 13.30 -10.99
CA LEU A 237 1.79 12.80 -9.67
C LEU A 237 0.63 13.65 -9.13
N SER A 238 -0.46 12.98 -8.77
CA SER A 238 -1.65 13.60 -8.16
C SER A 238 -1.97 12.88 -6.85
N ALA A 239 -2.07 13.64 -5.75
CA ALA A 239 -2.52 13.14 -4.46
C ALA A 239 -3.69 13.99 -3.95
N ARG A 240 -4.83 13.35 -3.68
CA ARG A 240 -6.03 14.01 -3.20
C ARG A 240 -6.51 13.40 -1.90
N SER A 241 -6.80 14.25 -0.90
CA SER A 241 -7.31 13.80 0.39
C SER A 241 -8.00 14.90 1.19
N ALA A 242 -8.56 14.54 2.35
CA ALA A 242 -8.88 15.53 3.37
C ALA A 242 -7.63 15.88 4.21
N GLN A 243 -6.72 14.92 4.41
CA GLN A 243 -5.46 15.07 5.15
C GLN A 243 -4.34 14.34 4.41
N LEU A 244 -3.29 15.08 4.05
CA LEU A 244 -2.11 14.58 3.32
C LEU A 244 -0.85 14.80 4.16
N MET A 245 -0.25 13.69 4.62
CA MET A 245 0.99 13.70 5.39
C MET A 245 2.12 13.13 4.53
N LEU A 246 3.08 13.97 4.17
CA LEU A 246 4.27 13.67 3.35
C LEU A 246 5.57 13.94 4.12
N ASP A 247 5.52 14.01 5.44
CA ASP A 247 6.68 14.41 6.25
C ASP A 247 7.88 13.48 5.99
N GLY A 248 9.03 14.07 5.62
CA GLY A 248 10.25 13.35 5.29
C GLY A 248 10.20 12.55 3.98
N ALA A 249 9.16 12.70 3.15
CA ALA A 249 9.06 12.00 1.87
C ALA A 249 10.01 12.60 0.81
N ASP A 250 10.46 11.76 -0.13
CA ASP A 250 11.12 12.18 -1.37
C ASP A 250 10.16 11.97 -2.53
N VAL A 251 9.77 13.07 -3.18
CA VAL A 251 8.74 13.10 -4.21
C VAL A 251 9.35 13.66 -5.49
N GLN A 252 9.32 12.88 -6.56
CA GLN A 252 9.86 13.25 -7.87
C GLN A 252 8.83 12.95 -8.95
N ALA A 253 8.46 13.97 -9.73
CA ALA A 253 7.52 13.79 -10.83
C ALA A 253 7.77 14.74 -12.01
N LEU A 254 7.15 14.46 -13.16
CA LEU A 254 7.08 15.43 -14.26
C LEU A 254 6.25 16.66 -13.86
N SER A 255 5.17 16.45 -13.14
CA SER A 255 4.38 17.52 -12.51
C SER A 255 3.78 17.00 -11.22
N ILE A 256 3.64 17.89 -10.24
CA ILE A 256 3.13 17.55 -8.91
C ILE A 256 1.82 18.32 -8.66
N SER A 257 0.77 17.61 -8.29
CA SER A 257 -0.51 18.18 -7.85
C SER A 257 -0.92 17.56 -6.52
N LEU A 258 -0.80 18.32 -5.44
CA LEU A 258 -1.18 17.88 -4.10
C LEU A 258 -2.38 18.69 -3.63
N LYS A 259 -3.46 18.00 -3.30
CA LYS A 259 -4.69 18.61 -2.81
C LYS A 259 -5.15 17.96 -1.52
N ALA A 260 -5.17 18.73 -0.44
CA ALA A 260 -5.83 18.37 0.80
C ALA A 260 -7.02 19.30 1.03
N ASP A 261 -8.13 18.83 1.60
CA ASP A 261 -9.21 19.74 2.01
C ASP A 261 -8.86 20.47 3.30
N GLY A 262 -8.15 19.81 4.22
CA GLY A 262 -7.70 20.36 5.49
C GLY A 262 -6.21 20.63 5.51
N THR A 263 -5.39 19.63 5.85
CA THR A 263 -3.95 19.83 6.07
C THR A 263 -3.12 19.06 5.04
N LEU A 264 -2.17 19.78 4.46
CA LEU A 264 -1.04 19.24 3.71
C LEU A 264 0.22 19.51 4.54
N SER A 265 0.78 18.47 5.14
CA SER A 265 2.08 18.53 5.84
C SER A 265 3.13 17.84 4.99
N GLN A 266 4.22 18.53 4.71
CA GLN A 266 5.36 17.98 3.99
C GLN A 266 6.67 18.34 4.70
N GLN A 267 6.65 18.35 6.03
CA GLN A 267 7.80 18.78 6.82
C GLN A 267 9.01 17.93 6.52
N ARG A 268 10.19 18.54 6.34
CA ARG A 268 11.44 17.83 5.99
C ARG A 268 11.35 17.02 4.69
N ALA A 269 10.32 17.21 3.87
CA ALA A 269 10.18 16.51 2.59
C ALA A 269 11.00 17.20 1.50
N SER A 270 11.32 16.45 0.44
CA SER A 270 11.88 16.99 -0.80
C SER A 270 10.92 16.71 -1.95
N LEU A 271 10.34 17.75 -2.52
CA LEU A 271 9.45 17.68 -3.67
C LEU A 271 10.18 18.29 -4.87
N ARG A 272 10.38 17.51 -5.93
CA ARG A 272 11.05 17.92 -7.16
C ARG A 272 10.17 17.66 -8.37
N SER A 273 9.85 18.72 -9.10
CA SER A 273 9.06 18.67 -10.31
C SER A 273 9.85 19.19 -11.50
N ALA A 274 9.95 18.41 -12.58
CA ALA A 274 10.53 18.87 -13.85
C ALA A 274 9.59 19.84 -14.62
N GLY A 275 8.33 19.93 -14.21
CA GLY A 275 7.32 20.87 -14.68
C GLY A 275 6.79 21.70 -13.52
N ALA A 276 5.49 21.99 -13.50
CA ALA A 276 4.86 22.75 -12.42
C ALA A 276 4.55 21.91 -11.17
N ALA A 277 4.59 22.56 -9.99
CA ALA A 277 4.09 22.02 -8.74
C ALA A 277 2.92 22.86 -8.20
N THR A 278 1.78 22.23 -7.94
CA THR A 278 0.59 22.86 -7.38
C THR A 278 0.22 22.20 -6.06
N LEU A 279 0.15 22.98 -4.99
CA LEU A 279 -0.20 22.55 -3.65
C LEU A 279 -1.43 23.34 -3.18
N SER A 280 -2.48 22.66 -2.75
CA SER A 280 -3.75 23.28 -2.32
C SER A 280 -4.23 22.63 -1.02
N ALA A 281 -4.44 23.44 0.03
CA ALA A 281 -5.02 22.99 1.29
C ALA A 281 -5.61 24.15 2.10
N ASP A 282 -6.37 23.85 3.17
CA ASP A 282 -6.68 24.87 4.17
C ASP A 282 -5.40 25.31 4.89
N ARG A 283 -4.58 24.34 5.30
CA ARG A 283 -3.29 24.56 5.95
C ARG A 283 -2.17 23.82 5.22
N ILE A 284 -1.13 24.55 4.83
CA ILE A 284 0.08 24.00 4.21
C ILE A 284 1.24 24.19 5.19
N ASP A 285 1.88 23.08 5.60
CA ASP A 285 3.07 23.08 6.46
C ASP A 285 4.29 22.60 5.66
N ASN A 286 5.10 23.56 5.22
CA ASN A 286 6.33 23.38 4.44
C ASN A 286 7.59 23.57 5.29
N ARG A 287 7.51 23.44 6.62
CA ARG A 287 8.67 23.66 7.49
C ARG A 287 9.78 22.65 7.22
N ASP A 288 11.02 23.12 7.16
CA ASP A 288 12.20 22.29 6.84
C ASP A 288 12.16 21.57 5.48
N ALA A 289 11.15 21.85 4.67
CA ALA A 289 10.90 21.14 3.43
C ALA A 289 11.44 21.92 2.24
N ARG A 290 11.66 21.22 1.13
CA ARG A 290 12.03 21.83 -0.14
C ARG A 290 11.00 21.48 -1.20
N VAL A 291 10.41 22.49 -1.83
CA VAL A 291 9.58 22.35 -3.02
C VAL A 291 10.29 23.07 -4.17
N ALA A 292 10.81 22.29 -5.10
CA ALA A 292 11.48 22.80 -6.29
C ALA A 292 10.72 22.36 -7.55
N ALA A 293 10.36 23.32 -8.40
CA ALA A 293 9.65 23.06 -9.65
C ALA A 293 10.21 23.92 -10.79
N ASP A 294 10.60 23.29 -11.90
CA ASP A 294 11.14 24.06 -13.02
C ASP A 294 10.05 24.95 -13.65
N GLY A 295 8.84 24.41 -13.84
CA GLY A 295 7.71 25.09 -14.48
C GLY A 295 6.91 26.05 -13.59
N GLY A 296 7.37 26.32 -12.36
CA GLY A 296 6.70 27.21 -11.40
C GLY A 296 6.03 26.48 -10.25
N VAL A 297 5.80 27.21 -9.15
CA VAL A 297 5.11 26.73 -7.94
C VAL A 297 3.85 27.53 -7.71
N THR A 298 2.72 26.85 -7.56
CA THR A 298 1.44 27.46 -7.14
C THR A 298 1.01 26.90 -5.80
N LEU A 299 0.75 27.78 -4.84
CA LEU A 299 0.28 27.45 -3.50
C LEU A 299 -1.08 28.11 -3.30
N GLN A 300 -2.08 27.32 -2.91
CA GLN A 300 -3.39 27.79 -2.53
C GLN A 300 -3.66 27.39 -1.08
N ALA A 301 -3.57 28.36 -0.16
CA ALA A 301 -3.80 28.14 1.26
C ALA A 301 -5.08 28.85 1.71
N GLY A 302 -5.91 28.16 2.50
CA GLY A 302 -7.15 28.73 3.06
C GLY A 302 -6.90 29.61 4.27
N THR A 303 -6.31 29.04 5.32
CA THR A 303 -6.07 29.69 6.61
C THR A 303 -4.60 29.95 6.89
N GLU A 304 -3.69 29.04 6.52
CA GLU A 304 -2.27 29.15 6.91
C GLU A 304 -1.32 28.53 5.89
N LEU A 305 -0.22 29.23 5.61
CA LEU A 305 0.95 28.68 4.93
C LEU A 305 2.19 28.91 5.82
N ARG A 306 2.80 27.83 6.30
CA ARG A 306 4.04 27.89 7.08
C ARG A 306 5.22 27.42 6.24
N ASN A 307 6.19 28.30 6.04
CA ASN A 307 7.43 28.03 5.32
C ASN A 307 8.66 28.22 6.23
N ASP A 308 8.53 28.01 7.54
CA ASP A 308 9.65 28.24 8.48
C ASP A 308 10.83 27.30 8.17
N ARG A 309 11.99 27.87 7.83
CA ARG A 309 13.18 27.15 7.33
C ARG A 309 12.92 26.26 6.12
N GLY A 310 11.81 26.47 5.42
CA GLY A 310 11.46 25.79 4.17
C GLY A 310 12.00 26.54 2.96
N GLU A 311 12.05 25.85 1.82
CA GLU A 311 12.43 26.40 0.53
C GLU A 311 11.31 26.18 -0.49
N LEU A 312 10.91 27.25 -1.16
CA LEU A 312 10.07 27.24 -2.35
C LEU A 312 10.92 27.79 -3.50
N ASN A 313 11.16 26.98 -4.52
CA ASN A 313 12.02 27.34 -5.65
C ASN A 313 11.33 27.08 -6.98
N ALA A 314 11.23 28.12 -7.81
CA ALA A 314 10.84 28.01 -9.21
C ALA A 314 12.04 28.33 -10.11
N ALA A 315 12.64 27.29 -10.72
CA ALA A 315 13.91 27.43 -11.44
C ALA A 315 13.78 28.15 -12.79
N ALA A 316 12.70 27.89 -13.52
CA ALA A 316 12.41 28.54 -14.79
C ALA A 316 11.10 29.35 -14.79
N GLY A 317 10.16 29.07 -13.88
CA GLY A 317 8.89 29.77 -13.77
C GLY A 317 8.78 30.75 -12.61
N GLY A 318 7.54 31.15 -12.31
CA GLY A 318 7.19 32.01 -11.17
C GLY A 318 6.72 31.23 -9.94
N ILE A 319 6.61 31.93 -8.81
CA ILE A 319 5.89 31.44 -7.62
C ILE A 319 4.63 32.27 -7.42
N VAL A 320 3.51 31.59 -7.23
CA VAL A 320 2.22 32.23 -6.93
C VAL A 320 1.65 31.65 -5.65
N ILE A 321 1.47 32.49 -4.63
CA ILE A 321 0.78 32.15 -3.38
C ILE A 321 -0.57 32.85 -3.42
N GLN A 322 -1.65 32.09 -3.35
CA GLN A 322 -3.03 32.58 -3.47
C GLN A 322 -3.85 32.19 -2.24
N GLY A 323 -4.79 33.06 -1.88
CA GLY A 323 -5.77 32.81 -0.82
C GLY A 323 -5.87 33.97 0.14
N GLN A 324 -6.47 33.71 1.31
CA GLN A 324 -6.58 34.65 2.42
C GLN A 324 -5.89 34.06 3.66
N ALA A 325 -4.84 33.28 3.43
CA ALA A 325 -4.07 32.65 4.49
C ALA A 325 -3.15 33.65 5.20
N ASP A 326 -2.80 33.31 6.43
CA ASP A 326 -1.65 33.89 7.12
C ASP A 326 -0.39 33.15 6.63
N VAL A 327 0.49 33.87 5.94
CA VAL A 327 1.75 33.34 5.42
C VAL A 327 2.86 33.66 6.42
N VAL A 328 3.49 32.61 6.95
CA VAL A 328 4.61 32.72 7.89
C VAL A 328 5.86 32.15 7.24
N ASN A 329 6.86 32.99 7.05
CA ASN A 329 8.14 32.63 6.44
C ASN A 329 9.30 33.06 7.34
N THR A 330 9.56 32.27 8.38
CA THR A 330 10.66 32.49 9.32
C THR A 330 11.92 31.74 8.88
N ALA A 331 12.99 32.46 8.53
CA ALA A 331 14.23 31.84 8.05
C ALA A 331 14.07 30.89 6.84
N GLY A 332 12.97 31.03 6.10
CA GLY A 332 12.68 30.26 4.87
C GLY A 332 12.94 31.07 3.61
N ALA A 333 13.13 30.38 2.49
CA ALA A 333 13.42 30.98 1.19
C ALA A 333 12.26 30.77 0.22
N ILE A 334 11.86 31.84 -0.47
CA ILE A 334 10.96 31.81 -1.61
C ILE A 334 11.72 32.45 -2.76
N ALA A 335 12.00 31.71 -3.84
CA ALA A 335 12.81 32.19 -4.94
C ALA A 335 12.22 31.74 -6.27
N ALA A 336 12.09 32.68 -7.21
CA ALA A 336 11.56 32.40 -8.54
C ALA A 336 12.35 33.15 -9.62
N ARG A 337 12.38 32.59 -10.83
CA ARG A 337 12.97 33.26 -11.98
C ARG A 337 12.05 34.32 -12.60
N ASP A 338 10.78 33.96 -12.83
CA ASP A 338 9.83 34.82 -13.57
C ASP A 338 9.01 35.75 -12.68
N GLY A 339 9.23 35.70 -11.36
CA GLY A 339 8.61 36.58 -10.37
C GLY A 339 7.85 35.83 -9.26
N ILE A 340 7.54 36.56 -8.20
CA ILE A 340 6.82 36.06 -7.04
C ILE A 340 5.58 36.94 -6.83
N SER A 341 4.41 36.32 -6.76
CA SER A 341 3.13 36.97 -6.45
C SER A 341 2.55 36.35 -5.18
N VAL A 342 2.19 37.20 -4.21
CA VAL A 342 1.62 36.78 -2.93
C VAL A 342 0.32 37.53 -2.68
N GLU A 343 -0.78 36.78 -2.67
CA GLU A 343 -2.08 37.21 -2.19
C GLU A 343 -2.36 36.48 -0.86
N ALA A 344 -2.34 37.24 0.23
CA ALA A 344 -2.46 36.71 1.59
C ALA A 344 -3.18 37.72 2.50
N ARG A 345 -3.78 37.23 3.61
CA ARG A 345 -4.33 38.11 4.64
C ARG A 345 -3.22 38.82 5.41
N SER A 346 -2.16 38.08 5.71
CA SER A 346 -0.98 38.54 6.42
C SER A 346 0.25 37.85 5.85
N LEU A 347 1.36 38.59 5.79
CA LEU A 347 2.68 38.06 5.45
C LEU A 347 3.65 38.42 6.57
N VAL A 348 4.07 37.40 7.33
CA VAL A 348 5.08 37.51 8.38
C VAL A 348 6.40 37.02 7.81
N GLN A 349 7.31 37.97 7.62
CA GLN A 349 8.67 37.75 7.15
C GLN A 349 9.64 38.10 8.28
N GLU A 350 10.16 37.10 8.97
CA GLU A 350 11.08 37.27 10.11
C GLU A 350 12.55 37.15 9.68
N GLN A 351 13.47 37.58 10.54
CA GLN A 351 14.90 37.62 10.25
C GLN A 351 15.42 36.30 9.63
N GLY A 352 16.15 36.42 8.53
CA GLY A 352 16.73 35.29 7.80
C GLY A 352 15.84 34.68 6.72
N GLY A 353 14.56 35.08 6.63
CA GLY A 353 13.72 34.68 5.49
C GLY A 353 14.04 35.52 4.25
N SER A 354 13.93 34.94 3.04
CA SER A 354 14.03 35.67 1.77
C SER A 354 12.83 35.45 0.85
N ILE A 355 12.49 36.48 0.07
CA ILE A 355 11.57 36.47 -1.07
C ILE A 355 12.26 37.21 -2.21
#